data_AF-A0A3B0ZMJ9-F1
#
_entry.id   AF-A0A3B0ZMJ9-F1
#
_cell.length_a   1.000
_cell.length_b   1.000
_cell.length_c   1.000
_cell.angle_alpha   90.00
_cell.angle_beta   90.00
_cell.angle_gamma   90.00
#
_symmetry.space_group_name_H-M   'P 1'
#
loop_
_entity.id
_entity.type
_entity.pdbx_description
1 polymer ?
#
loop_
_entity_poly.entity_id
_entity_poly.type
_entity_poly.pdbx_seq_one_letter_code
_entity_poly.pdbx_strand_id
1 'polypeptide(L)'
;MAEEAKRRARYGGAMYIINIKKGLWDALEKYGCLDEIGENRVFQGEAVAIRAIYQKLDKSICAGCSKRIFKECQTEFGRSKSQPLGQP
;
A
#
# COMPACT_ATOMS: atom_id res chain seq x y z
N MET A 1 7.53 1.23 14.19
CA MET A 1 7.25 1.44 12.75
C MET A 1 8.38 0.89 11.89
N ALA A 2 9.62 1.35 12.10
CA ALA A 2 10.84 0.77 11.55
C ALA A 2 10.87 -0.78 11.57
N GLU A 3 10.61 -1.38 12.74
CA GLU A 3 10.62 -2.83 12.90
C GLU A 3 9.52 -3.55 12.08
N GLU A 4 8.33 -2.96 11.97
CA GLU A 4 7.27 -3.51 11.13
C GLU A 4 7.60 -3.40 9.64
N ALA A 5 8.20 -2.28 9.21
CA ALA A 5 8.69 -2.13 7.84
C ALA A 5 9.73 -3.21 7.49
N LYS A 6 10.69 -3.45 8.40
CA LYS A 6 11.68 -4.53 8.29
C LYS A 6 11.01 -5.91 8.25
N ARG A 7 10.02 -6.16 9.12
CA ARG A 7 9.28 -7.43 9.15
C ARG A 7 8.54 -7.69 7.84
N ARG A 8 7.83 -6.70 7.29
CA ARG A 8 7.14 -6.85 5.99
C ARG A 8 8.11 -7.09 4.84
N ALA A 9 9.24 -6.38 4.82
CA ALA A 9 10.28 -6.58 3.81
C ALA A 9 10.80 -8.01 3.79
N ARG A 10 10.99 -8.65 4.96
CA ARG A 10 11.42 -10.06 5.07
C ARG A 10 10.43 -11.05 4.44
N TYR A 11 9.15 -10.70 4.32
CA TYR A 11 8.13 -11.51 3.65
C TYR A 11 7.85 -11.05 2.21
N GLY A 12 8.75 -10.26 1.60
CA GLY A 12 8.56 -9.71 0.24
C GLY A 12 7.53 -8.58 0.15
N GLY A 13 7.07 -8.06 1.28
CA GLY A 13 6.13 -6.94 1.36
C GLY A 13 6.79 -5.59 1.58
N ALA A 14 5.96 -4.55 1.72
CA ALA A 14 6.39 -3.20 2.05
C ALA A 14 5.40 -2.55 3.02
N MET A 15 5.86 -1.54 3.75
CA MET A 15 5.00 -0.68 4.57
C MET A 15 4.82 0.66 3.86
N TYR A 16 3.57 1.11 3.81
CA TYR A 16 3.17 2.40 3.22
C TYR A 16 2.38 3.18 4.27
N ILE A 17 2.60 4.50 4.31
CA ILE A 17 1.98 5.38 5.30
C ILE A 17 1.18 6.45 4.55
N ILE A 18 -0.03 6.73 5.05
CA ILE A 18 -0.89 7.78 4.52
C ILE A 18 -1.21 8.82 5.59
N ASN A 19 -1.50 10.05 5.18
CA ASN A 19 -2.05 11.11 6.03
C ASN A 19 -1.20 11.43 7.27
N ILE A 20 0.13 11.42 7.16
CA ILE A 20 0.96 11.83 8.30
C ILE A 20 0.91 13.33 8.54
N LYS A 21 0.60 13.68 9.79
CA LYS A 21 0.63 15.06 10.27
C LYS A 21 2.07 15.54 10.38
N LYS A 22 2.29 16.85 10.18
CA LYS A 22 3.61 17.49 10.23
C LYS A 22 4.44 17.09 11.46
N GLY A 23 3.88 17.13 12.67
CA GLY A 23 4.64 16.76 13.87
C GLY A 23 5.14 15.32 13.90
N LEU A 24 4.42 14.38 13.26
CA LEU A 24 4.89 13.01 13.10
C LEU A 24 5.90 12.88 11.96
N TRP A 25 5.73 13.64 10.88
CA TRP A 25 6.74 13.73 9.82
C TRP A 25 8.09 14.19 10.38
N ASP A 26 8.11 15.32 11.09
CA ASP A 26 9.33 15.90 11.67
C ASP A 26 10.02 14.91 12.63
N ALA A 27 9.23 14.14 13.40
CA ALA A 27 9.76 13.09 14.27
C ALA A 27 10.35 11.91 13.47
N LEU A 28 9.66 11.42 12.45
CA LEU A 28 10.14 10.31 11.62
C LEU A 28 11.41 10.67 10.86
N GLU A 29 11.50 11.90 10.35
CA GLU A 29 12.68 12.44 9.69
C GLU A 29 13.84 12.56 10.67
N LYS A 30 13.63 13.19 11.84
CA LYS A 30 14.65 13.37 12.87
C LYS A 30 15.30 12.05 13.33
N TYR A 31 14.51 10.97 13.39
CA TYR A 31 14.98 9.66 13.84
C TYR A 31 15.35 8.71 12.68
N GLY A 32 15.45 9.19 11.43
CA GLY A 32 15.85 8.39 10.26
C GLY A 32 14.86 7.28 9.89
N CYS A 33 13.62 7.34 10.40
CA CYS A 33 12.62 6.32 10.13
C CYS A 33 12.11 6.39 8.68
N LEU A 34 12.13 7.57 8.05
CA LEU A 34 11.74 7.74 6.65
C LEU A 34 12.70 7.01 5.71
N ASP A 35 14.00 6.99 6.02
CA ASP A 35 15.01 6.24 5.27
C ASP A 35 14.75 4.73 5.33
N GLU A 36 14.42 4.21 6.53
CA GLU A 36 14.16 2.78 6.71
C GLU A 36 12.84 2.32 6.05
N ILE A 37 11.83 3.18 6.02
CA ILE A 37 10.55 2.89 5.36
C ILE A 37 10.67 3.02 3.85
N GLY A 38 11.51 3.96 3.39
CA GLY A 38 11.61 4.47 2.04
C GLY A 38 10.70 5.68 1.86
N GLU A 39 11.28 6.87 1.65
CA GLU A 39 10.55 8.15 1.53
C GLU A 39 9.44 8.11 0.48
N ASN A 40 9.64 7.33 -0.60
CA ASN A 40 8.68 7.12 -1.68
C ASN A 40 7.46 6.24 -1.29
N ARG A 41 7.25 6.00 0.01
CA ARG A 41 6.14 5.21 0.56
C ARG A 41 5.23 5.99 1.51
N VAL A 42 5.44 7.29 1.63
CA VAL A 42 4.50 8.19 2.30
C VAL A 42 3.62 8.88 1.27
N PHE A 43 2.31 8.89 1.51
CA PHE A 43 1.34 9.57 0.65
C PHE A 43 0.40 10.47 1.44
N GLN A 44 -0.15 11.46 0.75
CA GLN A 44 -1.16 12.37 1.31
C GLN A 44 -2.58 11.78 1.34
N GLY A 45 -2.77 10.53 0.91
CA GLY A 45 -4.08 9.89 0.91
C GLY A 45 -4.09 8.48 0.35
N GLU A 46 -5.10 7.72 0.75
CA GLU A 46 -5.27 6.31 0.40
C GLU A 46 -5.36 6.09 -1.12
N ALA A 47 -6.21 6.84 -1.82
CA ALA A 47 -6.40 6.67 -3.26
C ALA A 47 -5.11 6.87 -4.07
N VAL A 48 -4.28 7.85 -3.68
CA VAL A 48 -2.99 8.09 -4.34
C VAL A 48 -2.01 6.96 -4.00
N ALA A 49 -1.99 6.51 -2.75
CA ALA A 49 -1.15 5.41 -2.31
C ALA A 49 -1.48 4.11 -3.07
N ILE A 50 -2.75 3.70 -3.08
CA ILE A 50 -3.19 2.48 -3.76
C ILE A 50 -2.86 2.55 -5.24
N ARG A 51 -3.14 3.68 -5.93
CA ARG A 51 -2.79 3.85 -7.34
C ARG A 51 -1.29 3.68 -7.58
N ALA A 52 -0.45 4.30 -6.76
CA ALA A 52 1.01 4.20 -6.89
C ALA A 52 1.53 2.79 -6.60
N ILE A 53 1.00 2.12 -5.59
CA ILE A 53 1.34 0.73 -5.25
C ILE A 53 0.90 -0.21 -6.38
N TYR A 54 -0.31 -0.01 -6.91
CA TYR A 54 -0.87 -0.82 -7.99
C TYR A 54 0.03 -0.82 -9.22
N GLN A 55 0.67 0.30 -9.58
CA GLN A 55 1.62 0.36 -10.69
C GLN A 55 2.86 -0.53 -10.51
N LYS A 56 3.21 -0.88 -9.27
CA LYS A 56 4.37 -1.72 -8.95
C LYS A 56 4.03 -3.22 -8.89
N LEU A 57 2.75 -3.58 -8.93
CA LEU A 57 2.33 -4.97 -8.83
C LEU A 57 2.56 -5.72 -10.14
N ASP A 58 2.92 -6.99 -10.03
CA ASP A 58 2.97 -7.90 -11.17
C ASP A 58 1.58 -8.11 -11.76
N LYS A 59 1.41 -7.69 -13.01
CA LYS A 59 0.13 -7.74 -13.73
C LYS A 59 -0.26 -9.14 -14.15
N SER A 60 0.70 -10.05 -14.34
CA SER A 60 0.41 -11.45 -14.65
C SER A 60 -0.30 -12.15 -13.48
N ILE A 61 0.17 -11.89 -12.25
CA ILE A 61 -0.47 -12.39 -11.03
C ILE A 61 -1.85 -11.73 -10.87
N CYS A 62 -1.94 -10.42 -11.08
CA CYS A 62 -3.19 -9.68 -10.93
C CYS A 62 -4.27 -10.14 -11.94
N ALA A 63 -3.89 -10.46 -13.18
CA ALA A 63 -4.82 -10.95 -14.20
C ALA A 63 -5.50 -12.27 -13.80
N GLY A 64 -4.77 -13.16 -13.10
CA GLY A 64 -5.31 -14.40 -12.53
C GLY A 64 -6.11 -14.23 -11.24
N CYS A 65 -6.09 -13.04 -10.62
CA CYS A 65 -6.76 -12.81 -9.34
C CYS A 65 -8.28 -12.66 -9.52
N SER A 66 -9.05 -13.54 -8.86
CA SER A 66 -10.51 -13.52 -8.88
C SER A 66 -11.13 -12.57 -7.86
N LYS A 67 -10.39 -12.06 -6.87
CA LYS A 67 -10.95 -11.22 -5.79
C LYS A 67 -11.23 -9.79 -6.22
N ARG A 68 -10.26 -9.16 -6.92
CA ARG A 68 -10.38 -7.81 -7.53
C ARG A 68 -10.98 -6.76 -6.59
N ILE A 69 -10.46 -6.71 -5.36
CA ILE A 69 -10.98 -5.86 -4.26
C ILE A 69 -10.63 -4.38 -4.43
N PHE A 70 -9.59 -4.06 -5.21
CA PHE A 70 -9.17 -2.68 -5.48
C PHE A 70 -9.84 -2.13 -6.74
N LYS A 71 -10.09 -0.81 -6.76
CA LYS A 71 -10.73 -0.13 -7.90
C LYS A 71 -9.90 -0.28 -9.17
N GLU A 72 -8.58 -0.19 -9.05
CA GLU A 72 -7.62 -0.33 -10.14
C GLU A 72 -7.73 -1.70 -10.82
N CYS A 73 -7.85 -2.78 -10.02
CA CYS A 73 -8.08 -4.13 -10.55
C CYS A 73 -9.41 -4.23 -11.32
N GLN A 74 -10.46 -3.60 -10.80
CA GLN A 74 -11.79 -3.64 -11.42
C GLN A 74 -11.81 -2.86 -12.73
N THR A 75 -11.09 -1.73 -12.79
CA THR A 75 -10.95 -0.94 -14.01
C THR A 75 -10.17 -1.69 -15.08
N GLU A 76 -9.08 -2.36 -14.74
CA GLU A 76 -8.20 -3.02 -15.72
C GLU A 76 -8.71 -4.41 -16.14
N PHE A 77 -9.18 -5.23 -15.19
CA PHE A 77 -9.55 -6.62 -15.46
C PHE A 77 -11.06 -6.89 -15.39
N GLY A 78 -11.87 -5.92 -14.96
CA GLY A 78 -13.31 -6.06 -14.71
C GLY A 78 -13.64 -6.45 -13.27
N ARG A 79 -14.89 -6.29 -12.81
CA ARG A 79 -15.30 -6.64 -11.44
C ARG A 79 -15.30 -8.15 -11.20
N SER A 80 -14.93 -8.57 -9.99
CA SER A 80 -15.19 -9.95 -9.58
C SER A 80 -16.68 -10.15 -9.35
N LYS A 81 -17.18 -11.37 -9.62
CA LYS A 81 -18.58 -11.73 -9.37
C LYS A 81 -18.85 -12.12 -7.90
N SER A 82 -17.88 -11.99 -7.01
CA SER A 82 -18.01 -12.44 -5.61
C SER A 82 -18.41 -11.32 -4.65
N GLN A 83 -19.54 -11.55 -3.96
CA GLN A 83 -20.24 -10.78 -2.90
C GLN A 83 -19.38 -10.43 -1.66
N PRO A 84 -19.83 -9.51 -0.77
CA PRO A 84 -19.04 -8.38 -0.26
C PRO A 84 -18.08 -8.74 0.88
N LEU A 85 -17.00 -7.96 0.99
CA LEU A 85 -16.19 -7.88 2.21
C LEU A 85 -16.97 -7.11 3.29
N GLY A 86 -17.20 -7.75 4.43
CA GLY A 86 -17.82 -7.15 5.61
C GLY A 86 -19.16 -7.77 5.95
N GLN A 87 -19.14 -8.91 6.63
CA GLN A 87 -20.13 -9.18 7.67
C GLN A 87 -19.47 -8.85 9.01
N PRO A 88 -20.19 -8.23 9.97
CA PRO A 88 -19.67 -8.04 11.32
C PRO A 88 -19.33 -9.38 11.99
#